data_AF-A0A7W6EJ27-F1
#
_entry.id   AF-A0A7W6EJ27-F1
#
_cell.length_a   1.000
_cell.length_b   1.000
_cell.length_c   1.000
_cell.angle_alpha   90.00
_cell.angle_beta   90.00
_cell.angle_gamma   90.00
#
_symmetry.space_group_name_H-M   'P 1'
#
loop_
_entity.id
_entity.type
_entity.pdbx_description
1 polymer ?
#
loop_
_entity_poly.entity_id
_entity_poly.type
_entity_poly.pdbx_seq_one_letter_code
_entity_poly.pdbx_strand_id
1 'polypeptide(L)'
;MGRKRIVTRDAILDAAEEAIGNGRGHHLSLQLVAETANITKGSIAHNFKTKDELILAVFSREAVRFHREAAIAAEAENTEPKQPDRKMPERDAFGYKADNDPLDLARGWIAATRRENGAAISKAAGLIINMMESESRRQAIAASYGRVLDEIDIATPDGRAAFVAFMAVEGISLLRGFGILELSEDQWKNCLDIIREECLEKVVHDS
;
A
#
# COMPACT_ATOMS: atom_id res chain seq x y z
N MET A 1 41.83 -13.27 -1.61
CA MET A 1 40.62 -13.81 -2.28
C MET A 1 39.42 -13.48 -1.40
N GLY A 2 38.55 -12.57 -1.84
CA GLY A 2 37.42 -12.08 -1.04
C GLY A 2 36.31 -13.12 -0.94
N ARG A 3 35.81 -13.38 0.28
CA ARG A 3 34.70 -14.31 0.55
C ARG A 3 33.49 -13.87 -0.26
N LYS A 4 32.95 -14.75 -1.11
CA LYS A 4 31.71 -14.52 -1.87
C LYS A 4 30.59 -14.24 -0.85
N ARG A 5 30.20 -12.98 -0.67
CA ARG A 5 29.10 -12.60 0.21
C ARG A 5 27.82 -13.14 -0.43
N ILE A 6 27.18 -14.12 0.20
CA ILE A 6 25.87 -14.61 -0.22
C ILE A 6 24.88 -13.47 0.02
N VAL A 7 24.19 -13.05 -1.02
CA VAL A 7 23.19 -11.99 -0.96
C VAL A 7 21.84 -12.65 -0.71
N THR A 8 21.14 -12.18 0.33
CA THR A 8 19.83 -12.71 0.71
C THR A 8 18.74 -12.24 -0.25
N ARG A 9 17.63 -12.99 -0.31
CA ARG A 9 16.43 -12.59 -1.04
C ARG A 9 15.95 -11.21 -0.59
N ASP A 10 15.95 -10.95 0.73
CA ASP A 10 15.53 -9.68 1.31
C ASP A 10 16.41 -8.50 0.89
N ALA A 11 17.73 -8.68 0.82
CA ALA A 11 18.63 -7.61 0.38
C ALA A 11 18.39 -7.22 -1.10
N ILE A 12 17.93 -8.16 -1.93
CA ILE A 12 17.54 -7.87 -3.32
C ILE A 12 16.20 -7.12 -3.35
N LEU A 13 15.26 -7.46 -2.47
CA LEU A 13 13.98 -6.76 -2.35
C LEU A 13 14.19 -5.32 -1.86
N ASP A 14 15.03 -5.12 -0.85
CA ASP A 14 15.39 -3.78 -0.34
C ASP A 14 15.97 -2.90 -1.46
N ALA A 15 16.92 -3.44 -2.24
CA ALA A 15 17.51 -2.73 -3.36
C ALA A 15 16.51 -2.47 -4.50
N ALA A 16 15.52 -3.35 -4.70
CA ALA A 16 14.47 -3.12 -5.68
C ALA A 16 13.51 -2.02 -5.24
N GLU A 17 13.12 -1.97 -3.97
CA GLU A 17 12.31 -0.89 -3.38
C GLU A 17 13.02 0.46 -3.48
N GLU A 18 14.33 0.49 -3.17
CA GLU A 18 15.17 1.69 -3.31
C GLU A 18 15.25 2.14 -4.77
N ALA A 19 15.48 1.21 -5.71
CA ALA A 19 15.53 1.49 -7.13
C ALA A 19 14.23 2.10 -7.68
N ILE A 20 13.07 1.69 -7.15
CA ILE A 20 11.77 2.24 -7.50
C ILE A 20 11.59 3.64 -6.90
N GLY A 21 11.94 3.82 -5.62
CA GLY A 21 11.75 5.10 -4.91
C GLY A 21 12.61 6.26 -5.42
N ASN A 22 13.80 5.99 -5.94
CA ASN A 22 14.75 7.02 -6.40
C ASN A 22 14.43 7.64 -7.78
N GLY A 23 13.22 7.45 -8.33
CA GLY A 23 12.75 8.15 -9.53
C GLY A 23 13.47 7.79 -10.84
N ARG A 24 14.39 6.81 -10.83
CA ARG A 24 15.10 6.33 -12.03
C ARG A 24 14.39 5.20 -12.79
N GLY A 25 13.24 4.74 -12.28
CA GLY A 25 12.61 3.51 -12.72
C GLY A 25 11.10 3.60 -12.79
N HIS A 26 10.56 4.47 -13.66
CA HIS A 26 9.21 4.24 -14.20
C HIS A 26 9.09 2.81 -14.78
N HIS A 27 10.21 2.16 -15.10
CA HIS A 27 10.33 0.72 -15.34
C HIS A 27 11.53 0.18 -14.55
N LEU A 28 11.29 -0.68 -13.55
CA LEU A 28 12.35 -1.37 -12.82
C LEU A 28 13.12 -2.28 -13.80
N SER A 29 14.45 -2.30 -13.71
CA SER A 29 15.27 -3.25 -14.47
C SER A 29 16.15 -4.07 -13.55
N LEU A 30 16.42 -5.33 -13.93
CA LEU A 30 17.34 -6.20 -13.18
C LEU A 30 18.76 -5.61 -13.12
N GLN A 31 19.14 -4.76 -14.10
CA GLN A 31 20.41 -4.03 -14.07
C GLN A 31 20.42 -3.01 -12.93
N LEU A 32 19.38 -2.18 -12.86
CA LEU A 32 19.27 -1.15 -11.82
C LEU A 32 19.24 -1.77 -10.42
N VAL A 33 18.52 -2.88 -10.23
CA VAL A 33 18.50 -3.60 -8.94
C VAL A 33 19.89 -4.15 -8.60
N ALA A 34 20.59 -4.73 -9.58
CA ALA A 34 21.94 -5.26 -9.36
C ALA A 34 22.94 -4.15 -9.00
N GLU A 35 22.86 -2.99 -9.67
CA GLU A 35 23.66 -1.81 -9.36
C GLU A 35 23.36 -1.27 -7.97
N THR A 36 22.07 -1.15 -7.62
CA THR A 36 21.61 -0.66 -6.31
C THR A 36 22.07 -1.60 -5.17
N ALA A 37 21.96 -2.91 -5.37
CA ALA A 37 22.43 -3.91 -4.41
C ALA A 37 23.96 -4.11 -4.41
N ASN A 38 24.69 -3.51 -5.35
CA ASN A 38 26.12 -3.74 -5.60
C ASN A 38 26.45 -5.24 -5.80
N ILE A 39 25.69 -5.90 -6.68
CA ILE A 39 25.81 -7.33 -7.04
C ILE A 39 25.79 -7.53 -8.56
N THR A 40 26.02 -8.76 -9.01
CA THR A 40 25.82 -9.10 -10.43
C THR A 40 24.36 -9.45 -10.72
N LYS A 41 23.89 -9.22 -11.95
CA LYS A 41 22.59 -9.73 -12.44
C LYS A 41 22.42 -11.24 -12.21
N GLY A 42 23.50 -12.01 -12.36
CA GLY A 42 23.49 -13.45 -12.10
C GLY A 42 23.16 -13.79 -10.64
N SER A 43 23.56 -12.95 -9.68
CA SER A 43 23.21 -13.13 -8.27
C SER A 43 21.72 -12.97 -7.99
N ILE A 44 21.02 -12.15 -8.79
CA ILE A 44 19.55 -12.01 -8.71
C ILE A 44 18.88 -13.27 -9.25
N ALA A 45 19.36 -13.81 -10.37
CA ALA A 45 18.80 -15.00 -11.01
C ALA A 45 18.80 -16.26 -10.11
N HIS A 46 19.68 -16.31 -9.11
CA HIS A 46 19.67 -17.37 -8.09
C HIS A 46 18.50 -17.26 -7.10
N ASN A 47 17.92 -16.07 -6.94
CA ASN A 47 16.81 -15.81 -6.01
C ASN A 47 15.48 -15.62 -6.74
N PHE A 48 15.48 -14.99 -7.93
CA PHE A 48 14.30 -14.69 -8.71
C PHE A 48 14.52 -15.15 -10.15
N LYS A 49 13.70 -16.10 -10.62
CA LYS A 49 13.85 -16.68 -11.97
C LYS A 49 13.49 -15.70 -13.07
N THR A 50 12.59 -14.75 -12.78
CA THR A 50 12.09 -13.76 -13.73
C THR A 50 11.98 -12.38 -13.10
N LYS A 51 11.96 -11.33 -13.95
CA LYS A 51 11.63 -9.95 -13.52
C LYS A 51 10.24 -9.90 -12.87
N ASP A 52 9.28 -10.63 -13.41
CA ASP A 52 7.92 -10.73 -12.88
C ASP A 52 7.92 -11.27 -11.44
N GLU A 53 8.66 -12.34 -11.14
CA GLU A 53 8.76 -12.89 -9.78
C GLU A 53 9.32 -11.86 -8.80
N LEU A 54 10.36 -11.10 -9.20
CA LEU A 54 10.94 -10.05 -8.37
C LEU A 54 9.92 -8.95 -8.08
N ILE A 55 9.26 -8.40 -9.11
CA ILE A 55 8.30 -7.31 -8.94
C ILE A 55 7.10 -7.76 -8.10
N LEU A 56 6.57 -8.95 -8.35
CA LEU A 56 5.46 -9.51 -7.56
C LEU A 56 5.85 -9.67 -6.09
N ALA A 57 7.09 -10.07 -5.81
CA ALA A 57 7.58 -10.18 -4.44
C ALA A 57 7.72 -8.82 -3.75
N VAL A 58 8.23 -7.80 -4.45
CA VAL A 58 8.31 -6.43 -3.91
C VAL A 58 6.89 -5.88 -3.65
N PHE A 59 5.99 -6.01 -4.62
CA PHE A 59 4.60 -5.60 -4.46
C PHE A 59 3.92 -6.29 -3.28
N SER A 60 4.08 -7.61 -3.16
CA SER A 60 3.47 -8.38 -2.06
C SER A 60 3.99 -7.92 -0.70
N ARG A 61 5.29 -7.63 -0.59
CA ARG A 61 5.91 -7.12 0.64
C ARG A 61 5.35 -5.74 1.01
N GLU A 62 5.27 -4.81 0.06
CA GLU A 62 4.72 -3.47 0.29
C GLU A 62 3.22 -3.50 0.59
N ALA A 63 2.44 -4.29 -0.13
CA ALA A 63 1.01 -4.45 0.12
C ALA A 63 0.78 -4.98 1.55
N VAL A 64 1.45 -6.08 1.94
CA VAL A 64 1.31 -6.63 3.30
C VAL A 64 1.70 -5.62 4.38
N ARG A 65 2.79 -4.86 4.17
CA ARG A 65 3.19 -3.80 5.11
C ARG A 65 2.09 -2.75 5.24
N PHE A 66 1.64 -2.20 4.11
CA PHE A 66 0.65 -1.12 4.10
C PHE A 66 -0.70 -1.56 4.67
N HIS A 67 -1.21 -2.73 4.28
CA HIS A 67 -2.46 -3.27 4.82
C HIS A 67 -2.41 -3.43 6.35
N ARG A 68 -1.28 -3.88 6.90
CA ARG A 68 -1.09 -3.97 8.36
C ARG A 68 -1.09 -2.60 9.03
N GLU A 69 -0.43 -1.62 8.43
CA GLU A 69 -0.43 -0.25 8.95
C GLU A 69 -1.83 0.35 8.94
N ALA A 70 -2.61 0.13 7.88
CA ALA A 70 -4.01 0.55 7.79
C ALA A 70 -4.87 -0.13 8.87
N ALA A 71 -4.71 -1.44 9.08
CA ALA A 71 -5.43 -2.16 10.13
C ALA A 71 -5.09 -1.66 11.55
N ILE A 72 -3.81 -1.38 11.82
CA ILE A 72 -3.35 -0.79 13.09
C ILE A 72 -3.92 0.62 13.25
N ALA A 73 -3.96 1.40 12.17
CA ALA A 73 -4.49 2.75 12.18
C ALA A 73 -5.99 2.77 12.49
N ALA A 74 -6.78 1.89 11.85
CA ALA A 74 -8.21 1.75 12.12
C ALA A 74 -8.50 1.48 13.61
N GLU A 75 -7.70 0.61 14.24
CA GLU A 75 -7.84 0.35 15.67
C GLU A 75 -7.49 1.53 16.57
N ALA A 76 -6.50 2.33 16.17
CA ALA A 76 -6.09 3.48 16.96
C ALA A 76 -7.15 4.60 16.95
N GLU A 77 -7.98 4.65 15.90
CA GLU A 77 -9.09 5.60 15.79
C GLU A 77 -10.35 5.16 16.52
N ASN A 78 -10.51 3.86 16.77
CA ASN A 78 -11.59 3.35 17.59
C ASN A 78 -11.38 3.77 19.07
N THR A 79 -12.19 4.73 19.50
CA THR A 79 -12.16 5.34 20.84
C THR A 79 -12.91 4.53 21.90
N GLU A 80 -13.59 3.44 21.52
CA GLU A 80 -14.21 2.55 22.50
C GLU A 80 -13.14 1.97 23.45
N PRO A 81 -13.34 2.05 24.78
CA PRO A 81 -12.41 1.46 25.72
C PRO A 81 -12.25 -0.04 25.41
N LYS A 82 -11.02 -0.45 25.07
CA LYS A 82 -10.68 -1.87 24.96
C LYS A 82 -11.03 -2.54 26.29
N GLN A 83 -12.10 -3.35 26.31
CA GLN A 83 -12.38 -4.18 27.48
C GLN A 83 -11.13 -5.03 27.75
N PRO A 84 -10.58 -5.00 28.98
CA PRO A 84 -9.27 -5.56 29.29
C PRO A 84 -9.15 -7.06 28.98
N ASP A 85 -10.28 -7.77 28.91
CA ASP A 85 -10.34 -9.21 28.65
C ASP A 85 -10.87 -9.58 27.24
N ARG A 86 -11.13 -8.61 26.35
CA ARG A 86 -11.57 -8.91 24.98
C ARG A 86 -10.39 -9.51 24.22
N LYS A 87 -10.47 -10.80 23.90
CA LYS A 87 -9.51 -11.47 23.01
C LYS A 87 -9.40 -10.67 21.72
N MET A 88 -8.16 -10.38 21.33
CA MET A 88 -7.89 -9.75 20.04
C MET A 88 -8.44 -10.68 18.95
N PRO A 89 -9.32 -10.20 18.07
CA PRO A 89 -9.89 -11.04 17.02
C PRO A 89 -8.77 -11.58 16.14
N GLU A 90 -8.96 -12.80 15.64
CA GLU A 90 -8.04 -13.43 14.71
C GLU A 90 -7.93 -12.56 13.44
N ARG A 91 -6.71 -12.44 12.91
CA ARG A 91 -6.42 -11.62 11.73
C ARG A 91 -5.79 -12.47 10.66
N ASP A 92 -6.11 -12.12 9.42
CA ASP A 92 -5.41 -12.67 8.28
C ASP A 92 -3.97 -12.10 8.14
N ALA A 93 -3.25 -12.54 7.11
CA ALA A 93 -1.89 -12.10 6.86
C ALA A 93 -1.74 -10.58 6.62
N PHE A 94 -2.83 -9.92 6.22
CA PHE A 94 -2.94 -8.50 5.89
C PHE A 94 -3.41 -7.66 7.08
N GLY A 95 -3.90 -8.28 8.16
CA GLY A 95 -4.33 -7.61 9.38
C GLY A 95 -5.84 -7.39 9.46
N TYR A 96 -6.63 -7.93 8.53
CA TYR A 96 -8.09 -7.79 8.50
C TYR A 96 -8.78 -8.80 9.43
N LYS A 97 -9.92 -8.39 10.01
CA LYS A 97 -10.81 -9.25 10.82
C LYS A 97 -11.97 -9.77 9.96
N ALA A 98 -12.68 -10.79 10.43
CA ALA A 98 -13.81 -11.40 9.70
C ALA A 98 -15.08 -10.51 9.63
N ASP A 99 -15.15 -9.44 10.42
CA ASP A 99 -16.31 -8.57 10.61
C ASP A 99 -15.91 -7.08 10.59
N ASN A 100 -15.03 -6.68 9.67
CA ASN A 100 -14.58 -5.29 9.62
C ASN A 100 -15.76 -4.34 9.31
N ASP A 101 -15.88 -3.26 10.10
CA ASP A 101 -16.72 -2.13 9.73
C ASP A 101 -16.10 -1.43 8.51
N PRO A 102 -16.84 -1.24 7.39
CA PRO A 102 -16.33 -0.55 6.21
C PRO A 102 -15.84 0.87 6.52
N LEU A 103 -16.45 1.58 7.47
CA LEU A 103 -15.99 2.91 7.87
C LEU A 103 -14.66 2.84 8.62
N ASP A 104 -14.44 1.83 9.46
CA ASP A 104 -13.15 1.59 10.11
C ASP A 104 -12.05 1.27 9.11
N LEU A 105 -12.37 0.48 8.08
CA LEU A 105 -11.43 0.19 6.99
C LEU A 105 -11.02 1.46 6.26
N ALA A 106 -11.97 2.30 5.88
CA ALA A 106 -11.71 3.58 5.22
C ALA A 106 -10.90 4.53 6.13
N ARG A 107 -11.26 4.66 7.41
CA ARG A 107 -10.50 5.43 8.41
C ARG A 107 -9.05 4.97 8.51
N GLY A 108 -8.85 3.66 8.65
CA GLY A 108 -7.52 3.06 8.70
C GLY A 108 -6.69 3.33 7.46
N TRP A 109 -7.31 3.19 6.28
CA TRP A 109 -6.66 3.48 4.99
C TRP A 109 -6.21 4.93 4.89
N ILE A 110 -7.11 5.88 5.19
CA ILE A 110 -6.79 7.32 5.22
C ILE A 110 -5.65 7.60 6.19
N ALA A 111 -5.74 7.06 7.41
CA ALA A 111 -4.77 7.31 8.46
C ALA A 111 -3.38 6.72 8.16
N ALA A 112 -3.30 5.55 7.53
CA ALA A 112 -2.05 4.98 7.04
C ALA A 112 -1.45 5.84 5.92
N THR A 113 -2.25 6.18 4.91
CA THR A 113 -1.83 7.05 3.80
C THR A 113 -1.36 8.42 4.29
N ARG A 114 -1.99 8.98 5.33
CA ARG A 114 -1.60 10.27 5.94
C ARG A 114 -0.26 10.21 6.65
N ARG A 115 0.18 9.03 7.13
CA ARG A 115 1.47 8.82 7.79
C ARG A 115 2.61 8.62 6.79
N GLU A 116 2.30 8.23 5.56
CA GLU A 116 3.29 8.10 4.50
C GLU A 116 3.85 9.47 4.09
N ASN A 117 5.15 9.48 3.81
CA ASN A 117 5.81 10.66 3.25
C ASN A 117 5.75 10.64 1.72
N GLY A 118 6.06 11.78 1.07
CA GLY A 118 6.04 11.88 -0.38
C GLY A 118 6.89 10.82 -1.11
N ALA A 119 8.06 10.46 -0.56
CA ALA A 119 8.92 9.44 -1.17
C ALA A 119 8.28 8.04 -1.17
N ALA A 120 7.58 7.68 -0.09
CA ALA A 120 6.86 6.42 0.01
C ALA A 120 5.66 6.38 -0.95
N ILE A 121 4.92 7.49 -1.08
CA ILE A 121 3.82 7.62 -2.05
C ILE A 121 4.34 7.47 -3.48
N SER A 122 5.45 8.13 -3.83
CA SER A 122 6.09 7.99 -5.15
C SER A 122 6.59 6.57 -5.40
N LYS A 123 7.16 5.90 -4.38
CA LYS A 123 7.57 4.49 -4.48
C LYS A 123 6.37 3.57 -4.77
N ALA A 124 5.27 3.75 -4.04
CA ALA A 124 4.04 2.97 -4.25
C ALA A 124 3.47 3.19 -5.68
N ALA A 125 3.42 4.44 -6.13
CA ALA A 125 3.02 4.77 -7.50
C ALA A 125 3.93 4.12 -8.55
N GLY A 126 5.25 4.16 -8.35
CA GLY A 126 6.24 3.48 -9.19
C GLY A 126 6.03 1.97 -9.25
N LEU A 127 5.67 1.33 -8.13
CA LEU A 127 5.29 -0.08 -8.10
C LEU A 127 4.05 -0.36 -8.96
N ILE A 128 3.02 0.49 -8.88
CA ILE A 128 1.79 0.33 -9.67
C ILE A 128 2.10 0.37 -11.17
N ILE A 129 2.96 1.29 -11.63
CA ILE A 129 3.39 1.34 -13.03
C ILE A 129 4.06 0.02 -13.45
N ASN A 130 4.97 -0.48 -12.63
CA ASN A 130 5.65 -1.76 -12.88
C ASN A 130 4.65 -2.93 -12.92
N MET A 131 3.62 -2.89 -12.07
CA MET A 131 2.56 -3.90 -12.04
C MET A 131 1.68 -3.88 -13.30
N MET A 132 1.56 -2.73 -13.97
CA MET A 132 0.75 -2.62 -15.19
C MET A 132 1.41 -3.22 -16.44
N GLU A 133 2.73 -3.46 -16.42
CA GLU A 133 3.50 -3.88 -17.59
C GLU A 133 3.22 -5.33 -18.09
N SER A 134 2.63 -6.22 -17.28
CA SER A 134 2.27 -7.59 -17.71
C SER A 134 0.91 -8.03 -17.19
N GLU A 135 0.29 -8.99 -17.87
CA GLU A 135 -1.04 -9.48 -17.51
C GLU A 135 -1.07 -10.16 -16.13
N SER A 136 -0.09 -11.01 -15.86
CA SER A 136 0.06 -11.67 -14.54
C SER A 136 0.21 -10.66 -13.40
N ARG A 137 0.95 -9.57 -13.62
CA ARG A 137 1.10 -8.50 -12.63
C ARG A 137 -0.17 -7.65 -12.50
N ARG A 138 -0.84 -7.33 -13.60
CA ARG A 138 -2.14 -6.64 -13.56
C ARG A 138 -3.17 -7.43 -12.76
N GLN A 139 -3.22 -8.75 -12.94
CA GLN A 139 -4.09 -9.63 -12.16
C GLN A 139 -3.73 -9.62 -10.67
N ALA A 140 -2.44 -9.60 -10.33
CA ALA A 140 -1.99 -9.56 -8.94
C ALA A 140 -2.38 -8.25 -8.22
N ILE A 141 -2.19 -7.08 -8.87
CA ILE A 141 -2.63 -5.82 -8.28
C ILE A 141 -4.16 -5.72 -8.22
N ALA A 142 -4.87 -6.17 -9.25
CA ALA A 142 -6.34 -6.21 -9.24
C ALA A 142 -6.88 -7.09 -8.10
N ALA A 143 -6.27 -8.24 -7.85
CA ALA A 143 -6.63 -9.10 -6.72
C ALA A 143 -6.35 -8.44 -5.36
N SER A 144 -5.31 -7.60 -5.26
CA SER A 144 -5.02 -6.85 -4.03
C SER A 144 -6.07 -5.78 -3.73
N TYR A 145 -6.48 -5.00 -4.73
CA TYR A 145 -7.58 -4.02 -4.58
C TYR A 145 -8.91 -4.74 -4.33
N GLY A 146 -9.16 -5.86 -5.03
CA GLY A 146 -10.35 -6.69 -4.85
C GLY A 146 -10.56 -7.10 -3.39
N ARG A 147 -9.50 -7.49 -2.67
CA ARG A 147 -9.58 -7.84 -1.23
C ARG A 147 -10.11 -6.71 -0.37
N VAL A 148 -9.80 -5.45 -0.68
CA VAL A 148 -10.34 -4.31 0.08
C VAL A 148 -11.80 -4.08 -0.29
N LEU A 149 -12.12 -4.17 -1.58
CA LEU A 149 -13.47 -3.93 -2.08
C LEU A 149 -14.46 -5.04 -1.68
N ASP A 150 -14.00 -6.28 -1.52
CA ASP A 150 -14.81 -7.40 -1.04
C ASP A 150 -15.31 -7.17 0.40
N GLU A 151 -14.61 -6.34 1.17
CA GLU A 151 -14.98 -5.96 2.55
C GLU A 151 -15.92 -4.74 2.60
N ILE A 152 -16.22 -4.10 1.46
CA ILE A 152 -17.01 -2.86 1.39
C ILE A 152 -18.34 -3.14 0.67
N ASP A 153 -19.42 -3.29 1.44
CA ASP A 153 -20.76 -3.47 0.88
C ASP A 153 -21.39 -2.14 0.43
N ILE A 154 -21.24 -1.82 -0.86
CA ILE A 154 -21.81 -0.62 -1.49
C ILE A 154 -23.35 -0.58 -1.54
N ALA A 155 -24.06 -1.65 -1.14
CA ALA A 155 -25.50 -1.59 -0.95
C ALA A 155 -25.89 -0.79 0.31
N THR A 156 -25.00 -0.71 1.31
CA THR A 156 -25.22 0.03 2.55
C THR A 156 -24.78 1.50 2.44
N PRO A 157 -25.38 2.44 3.20
CA PRO A 157 -24.90 3.83 3.28
C PRO A 157 -23.43 3.92 3.69
N ASP A 158 -23.04 3.17 4.71
CA ASP A 158 -21.68 3.15 5.27
C ASP A 158 -20.66 2.58 4.27
N GLY A 159 -21.01 1.50 3.58
CA GLY A 159 -20.14 0.95 2.53
C GLY A 159 -19.99 1.89 1.33
N ARG A 160 -21.04 2.65 0.95
CA ARG A 160 -20.88 3.70 -0.09
C ARG A 160 -19.95 4.81 0.36
N ALA A 161 -20.09 5.28 1.59
CA ALA A 161 -19.20 6.28 2.18
C ALA A 161 -17.74 5.81 2.19
N ALA A 162 -17.50 4.57 2.67
CA ALA A 162 -16.18 3.95 2.69
C ALA A 162 -15.59 3.79 1.28
N PHE A 163 -16.39 3.34 0.31
CA PHE A 163 -15.97 3.19 -1.08
C PHE A 163 -15.53 4.53 -1.68
N VAL A 164 -16.33 5.59 -1.51
CA VAL A 164 -15.99 6.92 -2.03
C VAL A 164 -14.71 7.45 -1.38
N ALA A 165 -14.57 7.30 -0.06
CA ALA A 165 -13.37 7.71 0.67
C ALA A 165 -12.12 6.97 0.16
N PHE A 166 -12.20 5.64 0.02
CA PHE A 166 -11.12 4.81 -0.53
C PHE A 166 -10.71 5.27 -1.93
N MET A 167 -11.68 5.42 -2.84
CA MET A 167 -11.41 5.85 -4.21
C MET A 167 -10.82 7.27 -4.28
N ALA A 168 -11.28 8.19 -3.42
CA ALA A 168 -10.73 9.53 -3.35
C ALA A 168 -9.27 9.54 -2.88
N VAL A 169 -8.94 8.76 -1.84
CA VAL A 169 -7.58 8.61 -1.30
C VAL A 169 -6.66 7.99 -2.35
N GLU A 170 -7.09 6.91 -3.00
CA GLU A 170 -6.32 6.26 -4.07
C GLU A 170 -6.08 7.21 -5.24
N GLY A 171 -7.12 7.92 -5.68
CA GLY A 171 -7.03 8.88 -6.76
C GLY A 171 -6.00 9.99 -6.48
N ILE A 172 -6.10 10.65 -5.33
CA ILE A 172 -5.16 11.73 -4.97
C ILE A 172 -3.74 11.21 -4.72
N SER A 173 -3.59 10.02 -4.13
CA SER A 173 -2.30 9.36 -3.91
C SER A 173 -1.59 9.06 -5.22
N LEU A 174 -2.31 8.51 -6.20
CA LEU A 174 -1.75 8.20 -7.51
C LEU A 174 -1.38 9.47 -8.28
N LEU A 175 -2.26 10.48 -8.30
CA LEU A 175 -1.98 11.76 -8.96
C LEU A 175 -0.74 12.44 -8.36
N ARG A 176 -0.60 12.42 -7.03
CA ARG A 176 0.57 12.95 -6.34
C ARG A 176 1.82 12.11 -6.59
N GLY A 177 1.71 10.79 -6.45
CA GLY A 177 2.82 9.85 -6.61
C GLY A 177 3.39 9.81 -8.04
N PHE A 178 2.55 10.03 -9.06
CA PHE A 178 2.96 10.20 -10.45
C PHE A 178 3.50 11.60 -10.77
N GLY A 179 3.44 12.54 -9.84
CA GLY A 179 3.84 13.94 -10.06
C GLY A 179 2.90 14.71 -10.98
N ILE A 180 1.66 14.26 -11.16
CA ILE A 180 0.63 14.96 -11.94
C ILE A 180 0.01 16.09 -11.09
N LEU A 181 -0.15 15.85 -9.79
CA LEU A 181 -0.69 16.80 -8.83
C LEU A 181 0.37 17.15 -7.79
N GLU A 182 0.84 18.40 -7.81
CA GLU A 182 1.80 18.91 -6.82
C GLU A 182 1.06 19.43 -5.59
N LEU A 183 1.25 18.76 -4.46
CA LEU A 183 0.73 19.19 -3.16
C LEU A 183 1.88 19.30 -2.16
N SER A 184 1.93 20.42 -1.44
CA SER A 184 2.75 20.52 -0.24
C SER A 184 2.32 19.47 0.80
N GLU A 185 3.18 19.18 1.78
CA GLU A 185 2.81 18.24 2.86
C GLU A 185 1.57 18.71 3.65
N ASP A 186 1.38 20.02 3.79
CA ASP A 186 0.21 20.57 4.49
C ASP A 186 -1.05 20.46 3.63
N GLN A 187 -0.96 20.76 2.34
CA GLN A 187 -2.08 20.58 1.40
C GLN A 187 -2.48 19.10 1.31
N TRP A 188 -1.51 18.21 1.26
CA TRP A 188 -1.72 16.76 1.27
C TRP A 188 -2.52 16.30 2.48
N LYS A 189 -2.05 16.64 3.69
CA LYS A 189 -2.74 16.29 4.94
C LYS A 189 -4.14 16.88 4.97
N ASN A 190 -4.29 18.15 4.59
CA ASN A 190 -5.58 18.82 4.55
C ASN A 190 -6.56 18.15 3.57
N CYS A 191 -6.10 17.68 2.40
CA CYS A 191 -6.95 16.91 1.48
C CYS A 191 -7.44 15.59 2.09
N LEU A 192 -6.57 14.86 2.79
CA LEU A 192 -6.96 13.61 3.47
C LEU A 192 -7.93 13.87 4.62
N ASP A 193 -7.72 14.95 5.37
CA ASP A 193 -8.61 15.39 6.45
C ASP A 193 -10.00 15.78 5.88
N ILE A 194 -10.05 16.51 4.75
CA ILE A 194 -11.31 16.81 4.03
C ILE A 194 -12.01 15.53 3.58
N ILE A 195 -11.31 14.58 2.94
CA ILE A 195 -11.92 13.33 2.47
C ILE A 195 -12.55 12.56 3.63
N ARG A 196 -11.84 12.48 4.76
CA ARG A 196 -12.34 11.86 5.98
C ARG A 196 -13.62 12.52 6.48
N GLU A 197 -13.60 13.83 6.69
CA GLU A 197 -14.75 14.59 7.23
C GLU A 197 -15.96 14.48 6.31
N GLU A 198 -15.76 14.72 5.01
CA GLU A 198 -16.83 14.75 4.01
C GLU A 198 -17.45 13.38 3.75
N CYS A 199 -16.65 12.30 3.77
CA CYS A 199 -17.15 10.96 3.46
C CYS A 199 -17.61 10.19 4.69
N LEU A 200 -16.89 10.31 5.82
CA LEU A 200 -17.04 9.36 6.94
C LEU A 200 -17.71 9.97 8.18
N GLU A 201 -17.75 11.30 8.31
CA GLU A 201 -18.31 11.97 9.51
C GLU A 201 -19.71 12.56 9.25
N LYS A 202 -20.09 12.81 7.98
CA LYS A 202 -21.41 13.35 7.60
C LYS A 202 -22.58 12.37 7.70
N VAL A 203 -22.34 11.07 7.89
CA VAL A 203 -23.40 10.05 7.95
C VAL A 203 -24.24 10.15 9.25
N VAL A 204 -23.74 10.84 10.27
CA VAL A 204 -24.36 10.87 11.61
C VAL A 204 -25.50 11.92 11.74
N HIS A 205 -25.69 12.85 10.79
CA HIS A 205 -26.57 14.00 10.99
C HIS A 205 -27.88 14.04 10.18
N ASP A 206 -28.18 13.02 9.37
CA ASP A 206 -29.43 12.97 8.58
C ASP A 206 -30.37 11.82 9.00
N SER A 207 -30.35 11.37 10.27
CA SER A 207 -31.32 10.42 10.84
C SER A 207 -32.36 11.09 11.74
#